data_AF-A0A533RF41-F1
#
_entry.id   AF-A0A533RF41-F1
#
_cell.length_a   1.000
_cell.length_b   1.000
_cell.length_c   1.000
_cell.angle_alpha   90.00
_cell.angle_beta   90.00
_cell.angle_gamma   90.00
#
_symmetry.space_group_name_H-M   'P 1'
#
loop_
_entity.id
_entity.type
_entity.pdbx_description
1 polymer ?
#
loop_
_entity_poly.entity_id
_entity_poly.type
_entity_poly.pdbx_seq_one_letter_code
_entity_poly.pdbx_strand_id
1 'polypeptide(L)'
;MSRSFAPRGRRPAAAKSQAEIDEITRRMKAEQQDNASYRERSLQLHGWICAKCAREFTLDTLHLLTVHHKDGNHHNNPPDGSNWENLCVYCHEDEHSRSLLGDYLSGGPRK
;
A
#
# COMPACT_ATOMS: atom_id res chain seq x y z
N MET A 1 38.06 28.39 -16.66
CA MET A 1 36.70 28.89 -16.95
C MET A 1 35.71 28.14 -16.06
N SER A 2 35.31 28.72 -14.93
CA SER A 2 34.34 28.07 -14.02
C SER A 2 32.93 28.25 -14.55
N ARG A 3 32.21 27.14 -14.73
CA ARG A 3 30.77 27.16 -15.03
C ARG A 3 30.02 27.39 -13.72
N SER A 4 29.44 28.58 -13.56
CA SER A 4 28.58 28.93 -12.43
C SER A 4 27.30 28.09 -12.48
N PHE A 5 27.06 27.25 -11.48
CA PHE A 5 25.79 26.54 -11.32
C PHE A 5 24.76 27.50 -10.71
N ALA A 6 23.95 28.15 -11.53
CA ALA A 6 22.84 28.98 -11.06
C ALA A 6 21.59 28.11 -10.84
N PRO A 7 21.01 28.06 -9.62
CA PRO A 7 19.77 27.34 -9.40
C PRO A 7 18.64 28.06 -10.15
N ARG A 8 17.99 27.37 -11.09
CA ARG A 8 16.77 27.85 -11.71
C ARG A 8 15.69 27.92 -10.62
N GLY A 9 15.23 29.12 -10.28
CA GLY A 9 14.13 29.33 -9.35
C GLY A 9 12.88 28.57 -9.82
N ARG A 10 12.36 27.66 -9.00
CA ARG A 10 11.06 27.02 -9.26
C ARG A 10 9.98 28.08 -9.23
N ARG A 11 9.28 28.29 -10.34
CA ARG A 11 8.02 29.05 -10.34
C ARG A 11 7.04 28.35 -9.38
N PRO A 12 6.31 29.10 -8.54
CA PRO A 12 5.27 28.51 -7.71
C PRO A 12 4.21 27.89 -8.62
N ALA A 13 3.79 26.66 -8.31
CA ALA A 13 2.68 26.02 -8.99
C ALA A 13 1.41 26.84 -8.78
N ALA A 14 0.56 26.95 -9.80
CA ALA A 14 -0.72 27.62 -9.67
C ALA A 14 -1.57 26.94 -8.59
N ALA A 15 -2.28 27.74 -7.79
CA ALA A 15 -3.21 27.21 -6.78
C ALA A 15 -4.33 26.41 -7.45
N LYS A 16 -4.67 25.25 -6.90
CA LYS A 16 -5.74 24.38 -7.39
C LYS A 16 -7.10 25.05 -7.20
N SER A 17 -8.03 24.83 -8.13
CA SER A 17 -9.40 25.32 -8.00
C SER A 17 -10.16 24.56 -6.90
N GLN A 18 -11.21 25.16 -6.34
CA GLN A 18 -12.04 24.50 -5.34
C GLN A 18 -12.65 23.19 -5.87
N ALA A 19 -13.09 23.17 -7.13
CA ALA A 19 -13.63 21.97 -7.77
C ALA A 19 -12.59 20.83 -7.84
N GLU A 20 -11.33 21.17 -8.14
CA GLU A 20 -10.24 20.18 -8.17
C GLU A 20 -9.93 19.62 -6.77
N ILE A 21 -9.98 20.47 -5.74
CA ILE A 21 -9.80 20.04 -4.34
C ILE A 21 -10.93 19.10 -3.91
N ASP A 22 -12.17 19.42 -4.26
CA ASP A 22 -13.35 18.60 -3.93
C ASP A 22 -13.29 17.24 -4.61
N GLU A 23 -12.86 17.19 -5.89
CA GLU A 23 -12.71 15.95 -6.63
C GLU A 23 -11.63 15.04 -6.04
N ILE A 24 -10.47 15.61 -5.69
CA ILE A 24 -9.40 14.88 -5.00
C ILE A 24 -9.93 14.31 -3.68
N THR A 25 -10.64 15.11 -2.90
CA THR A 25 -11.21 14.67 -1.61
C THR A 25 -12.21 13.53 -1.78
N ARG A 26 -13.07 13.59 -2.79
CA ARG A 26 -14.03 12.50 -3.11
C ARG A 26 -13.31 11.20 -3.44
N ARG A 27 -12.28 11.28 -4.29
CA ARG A 27 -11.48 10.11 -4.68
C ARG A 27 -10.80 9.47 -3.47
N MET A 28 -10.15 10.27 -2.61
CA MET A 28 -9.48 9.75 -1.42
C MET A 28 -10.47 9.06 -0.46
N LYS A 29 -11.69 9.59 -0.31
CA LYS A 29 -12.74 8.96 0.49
C LYS A 29 -13.19 7.62 -0.08
N ALA A 30 -13.38 7.52 -1.40
CA ALA A 30 -13.76 6.27 -2.04
C ALA A 30 -12.68 5.19 -1.85
N GLU A 31 -11.42 5.53 -2.12
CA GLU A 31 -10.28 4.62 -1.90
C GLU A 31 -10.20 4.16 -0.43
N GLN A 32 -10.47 5.06 0.54
CA GLN A 32 -10.48 4.71 1.96
C GLN A 32 -11.62 3.75 2.34
N GLN A 33 -12.81 3.92 1.74
CA GLN A 33 -13.95 3.01 1.95
C GLN A 33 -13.68 1.62 1.40
N ASP A 34 -13.09 1.54 0.20
CA ASP A 34 -12.70 0.27 -0.41
C ASP A 34 -11.65 -0.46 0.46
N ASN A 35 -10.68 0.29 0.99
CA ASN A 35 -9.67 -0.22 1.92
C ASN A 35 -10.26 -0.80 3.21
N ALA A 36 -11.27 -0.15 3.78
CA ALA A 36 -11.97 -0.68 4.95
C ALA A 36 -12.73 -1.99 4.62
N SER A 37 -13.42 -2.02 3.48
CA SER A 37 -14.24 -3.15 3.05
C SER A 37 -13.47 -4.46 2.88
N TYR A 38 -12.34 -4.46 2.15
CA TYR A 38 -11.58 -5.70 1.97
C TYR A 38 -10.82 -6.10 3.24
N ARG A 39 -10.41 -5.13 4.07
CA ARG A 39 -9.73 -5.41 5.33
C ARG A 39 -10.64 -6.19 6.27
N GLU A 40 -11.86 -5.70 6.47
CA GLU A 40 -12.86 -6.37 7.30
C GLU A 40 -13.12 -7.79 6.80
N ARG A 41 -13.27 -7.96 5.48
CA ARG A 41 -13.46 -9.27 4.85
C ARG A 41 -12.27 -10.21 5.06
N SER A 42 -11.04 -9.73 4.89
CA SER A 42 -9.83 -10.53 5.10
C SER A 42 -9.69 -10.97 6.55
N LEU A 43 -10.02 -10.11 7.51
CA LEU A 43 -10.00 -10.46 8.93
C LEU A 43 -11.06 -11.50 9.28
N GLN A 44 -12.22 -11.46 8.62
CA GLN A 44 -13.28 -12.45 8.80
C GLN A 44 -12.93 -13.81 8.18
N LEU A 45 -12.30 -13.84 7.01
CA LEU A 45 -11.95 -15.06 6.29
C LEU A 45 -10.68 -15.74 6.84
N HIS A 46 -9.64 -14.96 7.10
CA HIS A 46 -8.31 -15.47 7.45
C HIS A 46 -8.01 -15.40 8.96
N GLY A 47 -8.91 -14.80 9.75
CA GLY A 47 -8.75 -14.66 11.19
C GLY A 47 -7.67 -13.65 11.59
N TRP A 48 -7.48 -13.52 12.91
CA TRP A 48 -6.55 -12.57 13.51
C TRP A 48 -5.18 -13.20 13.77
N ILE A 49 -4.62 -13.81 12.74
CA ILE A 49 -3.33 -14.51 12.80
C ILE A 49 -2.46 -14.11 11.61
N CYS A 50 -1.17 -13.97 11.84
CA CYS A 50 -0.19 -13.77 10.76
C CYS A 50 0.03 -15.09 10.02
N ALA A 51 -0.25 -15.13 8.72
CA ALA A 51 -0.06 -16.31 7.87
C ALA A 51 1.41 -16.79 7.78
N LYS A 52 2.38 -15.89 8.04
CA LYS A 52 3.81 -16.16 7.89
C LYS A 52 4.52 -16.59 9.17
N CYS A 53 4.18 -15.99 10.31
CA CYS A 53 4.83 -16.29 11.59
C CYS A 53 3.90 -16.86 12.67
N ALA A 54 2.63 -17.11 12.33
CA ALA A 54 1.60 -17.65 13.22
C ALA A 54 1.35 -16.82 14.49
N ARG A 55 1.81 -15.57 14.56
CA ARG A 55 1.47 -14.66 15.66
C ARG A 55 -0.03 -14.36 15.62
N GLU A 56 -0.72 -14.62 16.72
CA GLU A 56 -2.11 -14.23 16.92
C GLU A 56 -2.23 -12.81 17.45
N PHE A 57 -3.36 -12.19 17.17
CA PHE A 57 -3.68 -10.82 17.52
C PHE A 57 -5.01 -10.75 18.27
N THR A 58 -5.10 -9.72 19.09
CA THR A 58 -6.26 -9.35 19.90
C THR A 58 -6.81 -8.02 19.40
N LEU A 59 -7.98 -7.60 19.85
CA LEU A 59 -8.59 -6.32 19.43
C LEU A 59 -7.66 -5.11 19.63
N ASP A 60 -6.91 -5.09 20.74
CA ASP A 60 -5.94 -4.03 21.06
C ASP A 60 -4.72 -4.02 20.13
N THR A 61 -4.33 -5.18 19.59
CA THR A 61 -3.15 -5.32 18.72
C THR A 61 -3.49 -5.49 17.23
N LEU A 62 -4.78 -5.61 16.87
CA LEU A 62 -5.25 -5.93 15.52
C LEU A 62 -4.81 -4.91 14.45
N HIS A 63 -4.56 -3.66 14.86
CA HIS A 63 -4.02 -2.62 13.99
C HIS A 63 -2.61 -2.95 13.45
N LEU A 64 -1.88 -3.88 14.08
CA LEU A 64 -0.58 -4.38 13.65
C LEU A 64 -0.67 -5.59 12.68
N LEU A 65 -1.88 -6.07 12.40
CA LEU A 65 -2.15 -7.09 11.40
C LEU A 65 -2.66 -6.41 10.13
N THR A 66 -1.96 -6.56 9.02
CA THR A 66 -2.22 -5.90 7.75
C THR A 66 -2.61 -6.89 6.66
N VAL A 67 -3.36 -6.45 5.66
CA VAL A 67 -3.68 -7.25 4.48
C VAL A 67 -2.55 -7.08 3.48
N HIS A 68 -2.00 -8.20 3.01
CA HIS A 68 -1.03 -8.26 1.93
C HIS A 68 -1.71 -8.82 0.67
N HIS A 69 -1.48 -8.17 -0.49
CA HIS A 69 -1.96 -8.62 -1.79
C HIS A 69 -0.88 -9.47 -2.46
N LYS A 70 -1.15 -10.77 -2.68
CA LYS A 70 -0.16 -11.73 -3.20
C LYS A 70 0.33 -11.40 -4.60
N ASP A 71 -0.54 -10.84 -5.44
CA ASP A 71 -0.22 -10.40 -6.80
C ASP A 71 0.30 -8.96 -6.89
N GLY A 72 0.38 -8.23 -5.76
CA GLY A 72 0.75 -6.82 -5.71
C GLY A 72 -0.29 -5.83 -6.24
N ASN A 73 -1.46 -6.30 -6.69
CA ASN A 73 -2.53 -5.46 -7.22
C ASN A 73 -3.60 -5.18 -6.16
N HIS A 74 -3.57 -3.98 -5.58
CA HIS A 74 -4.52 -3.53 -4.56
C HIS A 74 -5.98 -3.43 -5.03
N HIS A 75 -6.24 -3.51 -6.35
CA HIS A 75 -7.59 -3.51 -6.91
C HIS A 75 -8.14 -4.93 -7.15
N ASN A 76 -7.29 -5.96 -7.12
CA ASN A 76 -7.73 -7.35 -7.26
C ASN A 76 -8.24 -7.88 -5.92
N ASN A 77 -9.54 -7.69 -5.68
CA ASN A 77 -10.18 -7.87 -4.40
C ASN A 77 -11.29 -8.94 -4.43
N PRO A 78 -10.95 -10.23 -4.67
CA PRO A 78 -11.93 -11.28 -4.85
C PRO A 78 -12.73 -11.55 -3.56
N PRO A 79 -14.02 -11.91 -3.66
CA PRO A 79 -14.89 -12.08 -2.49
C PRO A 79 -14.52 -13.28 -1.61
N ASP A 80 -13.79 -14.25 -2.14
CA ASP A 80 -13.27 -15.41 -1.42
C ASP A 80 -11.94 -15.14 -0.70
N GLY A 81 -11.36 -13.95 -0.87
CA GLY A 81 -10.09 -13.55 -0.28
C GLY A 81 -8.86 -14.25 -0.84
N SER A 82 -8.97 -14.98 -1.95
CA SER A 82 -7.87 -15.78 -2.53
C SER A 82 -6.58 -15.01 -2.81
N ASN A 83 -6.68 -13.72 -3.17
CA ASN A 83 -5.54 -12.84 -3.44
C ASN A 83 -4.91 -12.20 -2.18
N TRP A 84 -5.45 -12.46 -1.00
CA TRP A 84 -5.00 -11.81 0.22
C TRP A 84 -4.40 -12.77 1.23
N GLU A 85 -3.60 -12.24 2.13
CA GLU A 85 -3.21 -12.88 3.37
C GLU A 85 -3.04 -11.83 4.48
N ASN A 86 -3.29 -12.21 5.72
CA ASN A 86 -3.07 -11.34 6.88
C ASN A 86 -1.64 -11.52 7.38
N LEU A 87 -0.83 -10.46 7.34
CA LEU A 87 0.55 -10.46 7.81
C LEU A 87 0.75 -9.42 8.90
N CYS A 88 1.55 -9.75 9.92
CA CYS A 88 2.01 -8.73 10.84
C CYS A 88 2.89 -7.71 10.10
N VAL A 89 2.93 -6.47 10.57
CA VAL A 89 3.70 -5.38 9.93
C VAL A 89 5.13 -5.80 9.55
N TYR A 90 5.81 -6.56 10.41
CA TYR A 90 7.18 -7.04 10.13
C TYR A 90 7.25 -8.07 9.01
N CYS A 91 6.32 -9.03 8.97
CA CYS A 91 6.26 -10.03 7.91
C CYS A 91 5.84 -9.39 6.57
N HIS A 92 4.99 -8.37 6.63
CA HIS A 92 4.54 -7.64 5.46
C HIS A 92 5.68 -6.85 4.81
N GLU A 93 6.46 -6.10 5.60
CA GLU A 93 7.62 -5.36 5.10
C GLU A 93 8.71 -6.29 4.54
N ASP A 94 8.97 -7.44 5.16
CA ASP A 94 9.91 -8.45 4.66
C ASP A 94 9.48 -8.99 3.28
N GLU A 95 8.17 -9.23 3.07
CA GLU A 95 7.66 -9.72 1.79
C GLU A 95 7.84 -8.69 0.66
N HIS A 96 7.46 -7.43 0.92
CA HIS A 96 7.71 -6.33 -0.03
C HIS A 96 9.20 -6.16 -0.33
N SER A 97 10.06 -6.26 0.69
CA SER A 97 11.51 -6.14 0.52
C SER A 97 12.08 -7.27 -0.33
N ARG A 98 11.60 -8.51 -0.14
CA ARG A 98 11.98 -9.67 -0.95
C ARG A 98 11.53 -9.52 -2.40
N SER A 99 10.30 -9.07 -2.62
CA SER A 99 9.76 -8.81 -3.96
C SER A 99 10.63 -7.79 -4.71
N LEU A 100 10.91 -6.64 -4.08
CA LEU A 100 11.78 -5.60 -4.66
C LEU A 100 13.19 -6.12 -4.98
N LEU A 101 13.77 -6.93 -4.10
CA LEU A 101 15.08 -7.54 -4.34
C LEU A 101 15.02 -8.56 -5.49
N GLY A 102 13.97 -9.38 -5.56
CA GLY A 102 13.74 -10.33 -6.64
C GLY A 102 13.65 -9.66 -8.00
N ASP A 103 12.91 -8.55 -8.07
CA ASP A 103 12.82 -7.71 -9.27
C ASP A 103 14.19 -7.17 -9.68
N TYR A 104 14.97 -6.64 -8.73
CA TYR A 104 16.30 -6.13 -8.99
C TYR A 104 17.25 -7.21 -9.55
N LEU A 105 17.25 -8.40 -8.92
CA LEU A 105 18.12 -9.51 -9.32
C LEU A 105 17.71 -10.14 -10.66
N SER A 106 16.42 -10.09 -11.01
CA SER A 106 15.88 -10.65 -12.27
C SER A 106 16.03 -9.71 -13.47
N GLY A 107 16.72 -8.57 -13.30
CA GLY A 107 16.87 -7.57 -14.35
C GLY A 107 15.58 -6.77 -14.60
N GLY A 108 14.78 -6.57 -13.55
CA GLY A 108 13.53 -5.83 -13.56
C GLY A 108 13.64 -4.42 -14.17
N PRO A 109 12.50 -3.78 -14.48
CA PRO A 109 12.46 -2.58 -15.30
C PRO A 109 13.38 -1.50 -14.72
N ARG A 110 14.42 -1.16 -15.49
CA ARG A 110 15.23 0.03 -15.24
C ARG A 110 14.32 1.25 -15.40
N LYS A 111 13.83 1.80 -14.29
CA LYS A 111 13.13 3.09 -14.28
C LYS A 111 14.03 4.20 -14.81
#